data_AF-A0A377USY9-F1
#
_entry.id   AF-A0A377USY9-F1
#
_cell.length_a   1.000
_cell.length_b   1.000
_cell.length_c   1.000
_cell.angle_alpha   90.00
_cell.angle_beta   90.00
_cell.angle_gamma   90.00
#
_symmetry.space_group_name_H-M   'P 1'
#
loop_
_entity.id
_entity.type
_entity.pdbx_description
1 polymer ?
#
loop_
_entity_poly.entity_id
_entity_poly.type
_entity_poly.pdbx_seq_one_letter_code
_entity_poly.pdbx_strand_id
1 'polypeptide(L)'
;MLSANNEDHEAERVAGELIAHHFINKTNYKDYAILYRGNHQSRVFEKMLMQNRIPYKISGGTSFFSRPEIKDLLAYLRVLTNPDDDSAFLRIVNTPKREIGPATLQKLGEWAMGRNKGLFTASFDMGLSQTLTGRGYESLTRFTHWLREIQQLAETRAGQRRARFDSRIDYESWLYETSPSPKAAEMRMKNVNQLFTWMTEMLEGSENR
;
A
#
# COMPACT_ATOMS: atom_id res chain seq x y z
N MET A 1 -1.81 18.32 -32.08
CA MET A 1 -0.70 17.76 -31.28
C MET A 1 -0.72 18.53 -29.97
N LEU A 2 -1.09 17.88 -28.87
CA LEU A 2 -1.16 18.53 -27.56
C LEU A 2 0.28 18.76 -27.09
N SER A 3 0.69 20.02 -26.93
CA SER A 3 2.01 20.35 -26.41
C SER A 3 1.90 20.47 -24.89
N ALA A 4 2.67 19.68 -24.16
CA ALA A 4 2.75 19.73 -22.70
C ALA A 4 4.17 20.15 -22.28
N ASN A 5 4.28 20.85 -21.14
CA ASN A 5 5.55 21.40 -20.65
C ASN A 5 6.42 20.33 -19.96
N ASN A 6 5.84 19.23 -19.47
CA ASN A 6 6.51 18.05 -18.93
C ASN A 6 5.58 16.81 -18.99
N GLU A 7 6.12 15.63 -18.66
CA GLU A 7 5.38 14.34 -18.70
C GLU A 7 4.17 14.31 -17.74
N ASP A 8 4.28 14.96 -16.57
CA ASP A 8 3.16 15.03 -15.60
C ASP A 8 1.99 15.86 -16.14
N HIS A 9 2.27 17.01 -16.78
CA HIS A 9 1.26 17.87 -17.38
C HIS A 9 0.62 17.22 -18.61
N GLU A 10 1.37 16.42 -19.37
CA GLU A 10 0.80 15.60 -20.44
C GLU A 10 -0.17 14.56 -19.88
N ALA A 11 0.24 13.83 -18.84
CA ALA A 11 -0.59 12.83 -18.19
C ALA A 11 -1.86 13.43 -17.56
N GLU A 12 -1.75 14.58 -16.91
CA GLU A 12 -2.88 15.32 -16.35
C GLU A 12 -3.86 15.72 -17.45
N ARG A 13 -3.35 16.27 -18.56
CA ARG A 13 -4.19 16.69 -19.68
C ARG A 13 -4.91 15.51 -20.33
N VAL A 14 -4.21 14.41 -20.59
CA VAL A 14 -4.81 13.20 -21.17
C VAL A 14 -5.87 12.62 -20.25
N ALA A 15 -5.60 12.54 -18.93
CA ALA A 15 -6.58 12.08 -17.96
C ALA A 15 -7.80 13.02 -17.90
N GLY A 16 -7.58 14.34 -17.91
CA GLY A 16 -8.64 15.34 -17.93
C GLY A 16 -9.54 15.25 -19.16
N GLU A 17 -8.95 15.13 -20.35
CA GLU A 17 -9.70 14.96 -21.61
C GLU A 17 -10.48 13.64 -21.62
N LEU A 18 -9.91 12.55 -21.10
CA LEU A 18 -10.60 11.27 -20.93
C LEU A 18 -11.81 11.41 -20.01
N ILE A 19 -11.66 12.02 -18.83
CA ILE A 19 -12.75 12.24 -17.86
C ILE A 19 -13.85 13.09 -18.49
N ALA A 20 -13.49 14.20 -19.13
CA ALA A 20 -14.45 15.10 -19.77
C ALA A 20 -15.24 14.38 -20.87
N HIS A 21 -14.55 13.63 -21.74
CA HIS A 21 -15.20 12.86 -22.80
C HIS A 21 -16.09 11.75 -22.23
N HIS A 22 -15.63 11.06 -21.17
CA HIS A 22 -16.41 10.01 -20.50
C HIS A 22 -17.70 10.56 -19.92
N PHE A 23 -17.62 11.70 -19.24
CA PHE A 23 -18.77 12.35 -18.63
C PHE A 23 -19.78 12.86 -19.67
N ILE A 24 -19.30 13.56 -20.70
CA ILE A 24 -20.17 14.15 -21.75
C ILE A 24 -20.88 13.05 -22.55
N ASN A 25 -20.15 12.01 -22.94
CA ASN A 25 -20.66 10.98 -23.86
C ASN A 25 -21.23 9.75 -23.16
N LYS A 26 -21.16 9.68 -21.82
CA LYS A 26 -21.61 8.54 -21.00
C LYS A 26 -21.05 7.18 -21.48
N THR A 27 -19.78 7.18 -21.90
CA THR A 27 -19.06 5.97 -22.36
C THR A 27 -18.58 5.15 -21.17
N ASN A 28 -17.92 4.01 -21.38
CA ASN A 28 -17.27 3.25 -20.30
C ASN A 28 -15.75 3.47 -20.31
N TYR A 29 -15.09 3.39 -19.15
CA TYR A 29 -13.62 3.49 -19.07
C TYR A 29 -12.88 2.41 -19.90
N LYS A 30 -13.49 1.24 -20.10
CA LYS A 30 -12.95 0.16 -20.94
C LYS A 30 -12.88 0.51 -22.43
N ASP A 31 -13.57 1.57 -22.86
CA ASP A 31 -13.62 2.02 -24.26
C ASP A 31 -12.41 2.91 -24.62
N TYR A 32 -11.52 3.16 -23.66
CA TYR A 32 -10.34 4.02 -23.81
C TYR A 32 -9.05 3.21 -23.75
N ALA A 33 -8.05 3.64 -24.52
CA ALA A 33 -6.69 3.11 -24.46
C ALA A 33 -5.67 4.26 -24.50
N ILE A 34 -4.70 4.22 -23.58
CA ILE A 34 -3.54 5.12 -23.57
C ILE A 34 -2.34 4.33 -24.07
N LEU A 35 -1.76 4.78 -25.19
CA LEU A 35 -0.61 4.14 -25.82
C LEU A 35 0.64 4.99 -25.57
N TYR A 36 1.71 4.35 -25.12
CA TYR A 36 3.00 4.98 -24.84
C TYR A 36 4.15 4.12 -25.39
N ARG A 37 5.31 4.73 -25.60
CA ARG A 37 6.45 4.11 -26.29
C ARG A 37 7.27 3.20 -25.36
N GLY A 38 7.39 3.55 -24.08
CA GLY A 38 8.19 2.80 -23.11
C GLY A 38 7.44 2.54 -21.81
N ASN A 39 7.67 1.37 -21.21
CA ASN A 39 6.99 0.96 -19.96
C ASN A 39 7.21 1.93 -18.79
N HIS A 40 8.28 2.72 -18.76
CA HIS A 40 8.49 3.73 -17.72
C HIS A 40 7.47 4.87 -17.77
N GLN A 41 6.94 5.20 -18.96
CA GLN A 41 5.94 6.25 -19.17
C GLN A 41 4.58 5.88 -18.57
N SER A 42 4.32 4.59 -18.33
CA SER A 42 3.08 4.15 -17.67
C SER A 42 2.90 4.78 -16.27
N ARG A 43 4.00 5.08 -15.57
CA ARG A 43 3.97 5.51 -14.16
C ARG A 43 3.20 6.82 -13.94
N VAL A 44 3.41 7.81 -14.80
CA VAL A 44 2.74 9.12 -14.68
C VAL A 44 1.23 8.99 -14.95
N PHE A 45 0.85 8.14 -15.90
CA PHE A 45 -0.56 7.83 -16.14
C PHE A 45 -1.17 7.03 -15.00
N GLU A 46 -0.49 5.99 -14.48
CA GLU A 46 -0.97 5.24 -13.32
C GLU A 46 -1.21 6.17 -12.11
N LYS A 47 -0.30 7.12 -11.85
CA LYS A 47 -0.45 8.16 -10.81
C LYS A 47 -1.73 8.99 -11.03
N MET A 48 -1.90 9.57 -12.22
CA MET A 48 -3.05 10.44 -12.53
C MET A 48 -4.39 9.70 -12.52
N LEU A 49 -4.43 8.49 -13.09
CA LEU A 49 -5.64 7.67 -13.11
C LEU A 49 -6.04 7.27 -11.69
N MET A 50 -5.09 6.92 -10.82
CA MET A 50 -5.39 6.62 -9.42
C MET A 50 -5.88 7.83 -8.63
N GLN A 51 -5.26 9.00 -8.80
CA GLN A 51 -5.71 10.23 -8.16
C GLN A 51 -7.16 10.56 -8.50
N ASN A 52 -7.56 10.33 -9.75
CA ASN A 52 -8.91 10.57 -10.24
C ASN A 52 -9.86 9.37 -10.04
N ARG A 53 -9.42 8.31 -9.33
CA ARG A 53 -10.19 7.07 -9.08
C ARG A 53 -10.70 6.39 -10.35
N ILE A 54 -9.92 6.45 -11.42
CA ILE A 54 -10.24 5.85 -12.71
C ILE A 54 -9.72 4.41 -12.74
N PRO A 55 -10.56 3.39 -13.01
CA PRO A 55 -10.12 2.02 -13.15
C PRO A 55 -9.27 1.84 -14.42
N TYR A 56 -8.15 1.14 -14.31
CA TYR A 56 -7.23 0.91 -15.43
C TYR A 56 -6.62 -0.49 -15.40
N LYS A 57 -6.04 -0.89 -16.54
CA LYS A 57 -5.26 -2.13 -16.68
C LYS A 57 -4.04 -1.86 -17.56
N ILE A 58 -2.87 -2.29 -17.09
CA ILE A 58 -1.62 -2.23 -17.87
C ILE A 58 -1.49 -3.48 -18.73
N SER A 59 -1.11 -3.31 -20.00
CA SER A 59 -0.81 -4.39 -20.94
C SER A 59 0.68 -4.35 -21.32
N GLY A 60 1.34 -5.52 -21.40
CA GLY A 60 2.74 -5.61 -21.86
C GLY A 60 3.82 -5.13 -20.86
N GLY A 61 3.43 -4.85 -19.61
CA GLY A 61 4.35 -4.43 -18.56
C GLY A 61 3.80 -4.69 -17.16
N THR A 62 4.63 -4.47 -16.15
CA THR A 62 4.24 -4.61 -14.74
C THR A 62 3.80 -3.25 -14.21
N SER A 63 2.51 -3.14 -13.83
CA SER A 63 1.96 -1.97 -13.15
C SER A 63 2.80 -1.60 -11.93
N PHE A 64 3.04 -0.31 -11.71
CA PHE A 64 3.74 0.18 -10.52
C PHE A 64 3.08 -0.33 -9.22
N PHE A 65 1.75 -0.24 -9.14
CA PHE A 65 0.96 -0.68 -8.00
C PHE A 65 0.86 -2.20 -7.87
N SER A 66 1.26 -2.94 -8.91
CA SER A 66 1.33 -4.40 -8.85
C SER A 66 2.61 -4.93 -8.17
N ARG A 67 3.62 -4.07 -7.98
CA ARG A 67 4.92 -4.44 -7.41
C ARG A 67 4.80 -4.91 -5.96
N PRO A 68 5.54 -5.96 -5.55
CA PRO A 68 5.44 -6.51 -4.20
C PRO A 68 5.63 -5.45 -3.10
N GLU A 69 6.66 -4.62 -3.22
CA GLU A 69 6.97 -3.59 -2.23
C GLU A 69 5.89 -2.51 -2.11
N ILE A 70 5.24 -2.17 -3.22
CA ILE A 70 4.15 -1.20 -3.24
C ILE A 70 2.91 -1.80 -2.60
N LYS A 71 2.59 -3.06 -2.92
CA LYS A 71 1.46 -3.77 -2.30
C LYS A 71 1.65 -3.97 -0.79
N ASP A 72 2.88 -4.20 -0.33
CA ASP A 72 3.17 -4.34 1.11
C ASP A 72 2.88 -3.03 1.85
N LEU A 73 3.39 -1.91 1.36
CA LEU A 73 3.15 -0.59 1.95
C LEU A 73 1.67 -0.21 1.93
N LEU A 74 0.98 -0.44 0.81
CA LEU A 74 -0.46 -0.20 0.73
C LEU A 74 -1.25 -1.09 1.70
N ALA A 75 -0.83 -2.33 1.92
CA ALA A 75 -1.46 -3.19 2.90
C ALA A 75 -1.26 -2.70 4.33
N TYR A 76 -0.09 -2.15 4.68
CA TYR A 76 0.09 -1.48 5.98
C TYR A 76 -0.90 -0.32 6.16
N LEU A 77 -1.00 0.56 5.15
CA LEU A 77 -1.93 1.70 5.21
C LEU A 77 -3.39 1.24 5.30
N ARG A 78 -3.75 0.16 4.59
CA ARG A 78 -5.09 -0.43 4.64
C ARG A 78 -5.42 -0.96 6.03
N VAL A 79 -4.52 -1.67 6.70
CA VAL A 79 -4.80 -2.14 8.08
C VAL A 79 -4.92 -0.98 9.06
N LEU A 80 -4.08 0.06 8.91
CA LEU A 80 -4.15 1.25 9.76
C LEU A 80 -5.47 2.01 9.63
N THR A 81 -6.08 2.01 8.44
CA THR A 81 -7.34 2.71 8.14
C THR A 81 -8.58 1.83 8.27
N ASN A 82 -8.43 0.52 8.03
CA ASN A 82 -9.45 -0.49 8.12
C ASN A 82 -8.90 -1.73 8.86
N PRO A 83 -9.03 -1.78 10.19
CA PRO A 83 -8.64 -2.91 11.04
C PRO A 83 -9.21 -4.28 10.62
N ASP A 84 -10.35 -4.31 9.92
CA ASP A 84 -11.02 -5.55 9.52
C ASP A 84 -10.58 -6.08 8.14
N ASP A 85 -9.54 -5.47 7.54
CA ASP A 85 -8.96 -5.91 6.28
C ASP A 85 -8.00 -7.10 6.46
N ASP A 86 -8.57 -8.30 6.60
CA ASP A 86 -7.81 -9.54 6.82
C ASP A 86 -6.81 -9.84 5.69
N SER A 87 -7.17 -9.51 4.45
CA SER A 87 -6.28 -9.71 3.29
C SER A 87 -5.03 -8.83 3.39
N ALA A 88 -5.19 -7.57 3.79
CA ALA A 88 -4.07 -6.68 4.03
C ALA A 88 -3.25 -7.12 5.25
N PHE A 89 -3.91 -7.52 6.35
CA PHE A 89 -3.24 -8.00 7.56
C PHE A 89 -2.37 -9.23 7.28
N LEU A 90 -2.92 -10.26 6.62
CA LEU A 90 -2.17 -11.48 6.26
C LEU A 90 -0.96 -11.20 5.37
N ARG A 91 -1.01 -10.14 4.56
CA ARG A 91 0.14 -9.74 3.71
C ARG A 91 1.30 -9.19 4.54
N ILE A 92 1.01 -8.35 5.53
CA ILE A 92 2.03 -7.58 6.26
C ILE A 92 2.48 -8.24 7.55
N VAL A 93 1.69 -9.16 8.12
CA VAL A 93 1.91 -9.73 9.45
C VAL A 93 3.31 -10.32 9.60
N ASN A 94 3.86 -10.91 8.54
CA ASN A 94 5.20 -11.48 8.53
C ASN A 94 6.13 -10.84 7.48
N THR A 95 5.82 -9.60 7.06
CA THR A 95 6.62 -8.83 6.08
C THR A 95 6.91 -7.43 6.62
N PRO A 96 8.13 -7.11 7.12
CA PRO A 96 9.31 -7.96 7.26
C PRO A 96 9.12 -9.19 8.16
N LYS A 97 10.05 -10.15 8.08
CA LYS A 97 9.95 -11.44 8.80
C LYS A 97 9.89 -11.22 10.33
N ARG A 98 8.88 -11.80 10.97
CA ARG A 98 8.59 -11.67 12.42
C ARG A 98 8.39 -13.02 13.13
N GLU A 99 8.74 -14.12 12.46
CA GLU A 99 8.54 -15.48 12.97
C GLU A 99 7.06 -15.83 13.24
N ILE A 100 6.12 -15.16 12.57
CA ILE A 100 4.69 -15.46 12.67
C ILE A 100 4.36 -16.51 11.60
N GLY A 101 4.36 -17.77 12.01
CA GLY A 101 4.17 -18.92 11.11
C GLY A 101 2.69 -19.24 10.81
N PRO A 102 2.43 -20.16 9.85
CA PRO A 102 1.09 -20.54 9.44
C PRO A 102 0.21 -21.07 10.59
N ALA A 103 0.79 -21.85 11.52
CA ALA A 103 0.06 -22.38 12.67
C ALA A 103 -0.44 -21.27 13.62
N THR A 104 0.33 -20.20 13.78
CA THR A 104 -0.07 -19.02 14.55
C THR A 104 -1.26 -18.32 13.89
N LEU A 105 -1.19 -18.12 12.56
CA LEU A 105 -2.25 -17.48 11.78
C LEU A 105 -3.52 -18.31 11.73
N GLN A 106 -3.40 -19.64 11.65
CA GLN A 106 -4.53 -20.56 11.69
C GLN A 106 -5.29 -20.43 13.03
N LYS A 107 -4.57 -20.52 14.15
CA LYS A 107 -5.18 -20.38 15.49
C LYS A 107 -5.83 -19.01 15.71
N LEU A 108 -5.18 -17.94 15.24
CA LEU A 108 -5.76 -16.60 15.26
C LEU A 108 -7.05 -16.55 14.41
N GLY A 109 -7.04 -17.15 13.22
CA GLY A 109 -8.19 -17.20 12.32
C GLY A 109 -9.37 -17.97 12.91
N GLU A 110 -9.11 -19.13 13.52
CA GLU A 110 -10.14 -19.91 14.23
C GLU A 110 -10.73 -19.11 15.40
N TRP A 111 -9.88 -18.41 16.16
CA TRP A 111 -10.31 -17.56 17.26
C TRP A 111 -11.17 -16.37 16.81
N ALA A 112 -10.75 -15.71 15.72
CA ALA A 112 -11.41 -14.56 15.12
C ALA A 112 -12.78 -14.95 14.53
N MET A 113 -12.83 -16.07 13.80
CA MET A 113 -14.06 -16.60 13.20
C MET A 113 -15.11 -16.93 14.27
N GLY A 114 -14.72 -17.58 15.36
CA GLY A 114 -15.63 -17.88 16.47
C GLY A 114 -16.19 -16.65 17.18
N ARG A 115 -15.66 -15.46 16.92
CA ARG A 115 -16.06 -14.18 17.52
C ARG A 115 -16.55 -13.14 16.52
N ASN A 116 -16.60 -13.50 15.24
CA ASN A 116 -16.98 -12.61 14.14
C ASN A 116 -16.19 -11.28 14.14
N LYS A 117 -14.86 -11.37 14.27
CA LYS A 117 -13.92 -10.23 14.25
C LYS A 117 -12.89 -10.39 13.15
N GLY A 118 -12.34 -9.28 12.64
CA GLY A 118 -11.13 -9.31 11.82
C GLY A 118 -9.91 -9.78 12.62
N LEU A 119 -8.91 -10.31 11.92
CA LEU A 119 -7.69 -10.90 12.49
C LEU A 119 -6.90 -9.92 13.36
N PHE A 120 -6.77 -8.67 12.90
CA PHE A 120 -6.07 -7.63 13.66
C PHE A 120 -6.83 -7.29 14.95
N THR A 121 -8.16 -7.14 14.89
CA THR A 121 -8.96 -6.87 16.09
C THR A 121 -8.90 -8.05 17.07
N ALA A 122 -9.00 -9.28 16.56
CA ALA A 122 -8.95 -10.50 17.36
C ALA A 122 -7.59 -10.74 18.03
N SER A 123 -6.49 -10.21 17.50
CA SER A 123 -5.15 -10.40 18.08
C SER A 123 -4.99 -9.77 19.47
N PHE A 124 -5.92 -8.92 19.88
CA PHE A 124 -5.90 -8.24 21.17
C PHE A 124 -6.88 -8.81 22.19
N ASP A 125 -7.61 -9.87 21.83
CA ASP A 125 -8.53 -10.52 22.74
C ASP A 125 -7.75 -11.20 23.88
N MET A 126 -8.09 -10.86 25.13
CA MET A 126 -7.41 -11.41 26.32
C MET A 126 -7.39 -12.96 26.36
N GLY A 127 -8.44 -13.60 25.82
CA GLY A 127 -8.55 -15.06 25.79
C GLY A 127 -7.72 -15.76 24.71
N LEU A 128 -7.15 -15.04 23.74
CA LEU A 128 -6.39 -15.65 22.64
C LEU A 128 -5.21 -16.49 23.16
N SER A 129 -4.58 -16.00 24.24
CA SER A 129 -3.49 -16.67 24.95
C SER A 129 -3.82 -18.09 25.44
N GLN A 130 -5.10 -18.45 25.58
CA GLN A 130 -5.52 -19.81 25.97
C GLN A 130 -5.34 -20.82 24.84
N THR A 131 -5.29 -20.37 23.59
CA THR A 131 -5.22 -21.24 22.39
C THR A 131 -3.89 -21.06 21.64
N LEU A 132 -3.34 -19.85 21.68
CA LEU A 132 -2.09 -19.47 21.05
C LEU A 132 -1.08 -19.01 22.11
N THR A 133 0.00 -19.77 22.29
CA THR A 133 1.03 -19.53 23.30
C THR A 133 2.44 -19.53 22.71
N GLY A 134 3.44 -19.13 23.50
CA GLY A 134 4.85 -19.17 23.13
C GLY A 134 5.27 -18.12 22.09
N ARG A 135 6.35 -18.39 21.37
CA ARG A 135 6.99 -17.43 20.45
C ARG A 135 6.04 -16.85 19.41
N GLY A 136 5.15 -17.67 18.84
CA GLY A 136 4.17 -17.21 17.86
C GLY A 136 3.20 -16.16 18.42
N TYR A 137 2.75 -16.36 19.66
CA TYR A 137 1.91 -15.40 20.38
C TYR A 137 2.66 -14.10 20.68
N GLU A 138 3.89 -14.21 21.18
CA GLU A 138 4.72 -13.05 21.51
C GLU A 138 5.03 -12.19 20.28
N SER A 139 5.41 -12.81 19.17
CA SER A 139 5.65 -12.10 17.90
C SER A 139 4.39 -11.42 17.36
N LEU A 140 3.25 -12.11 17.38
CA LEU A 140 1.97 -11.55 16.95
C LEU A 140 1.57 -10.35 17.82
N THR A 141 1.68 -10.49 19.14
CA THR A 141 1.34 -9.43 20.10
C THR A 141 2.24 -8.22 19.90
N ARG A 142 3.56 -8.44 19.80
CA ARG A 142 4.53 -7.37 19.55
C ARG A 142 4.22 -6.60 18.26
N PHE A 143 3.95 -7.32 17.17
CA PHE A 143 3.61 -6.71 15.89
C PHE A 143 2.31 -5.90 15.95
N THR A 144 1.25 -6.49 16.50
CA THR A 144 -0.08 -5.87 16.49
C THR A 144 -0.13 -4.65 17.41
N HIS A 145 0.53 -4.71 18.58
CA HIS A 145 0.70 -3.54 19.45
C HIS A 145 1.50 -2.43 18.79
N TRP A 146 2.64 -2.74 18.15
CA TRP A 146 3.41 -1.76 17.41
C TRP A 146 2.58 -1.10 16.28
N LEU A 147 1.76 -1.88 15.56
CA LEU A 147 0.91 -1.35 14.49
C LEU A 147 -0.20 -0.44 15.05
N ARG A 148 -0.76 -0.78 16.22
CA ARG A 148 -1.72 0.08 16.92
C ARG A 148 -1.09 1.38 17.41
N GLU A 149 0.14 1.36 17.92
CA GLU A 149 0.85 2.58 18.29
C GLU A 149 1.02 3.50 17.08
N ILE A 150 1.31 2.96 15.90
CA ILE A 150 1.37 3.73 14.66
C ILE A 150 0.00 4.31 14.31
N GLN A 151 -1.07 3.53 14.46
CA GLN A 151 -2.43 4.01 14.23
C GLN A 151 -2.77 5.23 15.11
N GLN A 152 -2.49 5.13 16.41
CA GLN A 152 -2.73 6.23 17.37
C GLN A 152 -1.86 7.46 17.09
N LEU A 153 -0.61 7.25 16.67
CA LEU A 153 0.28 8.35 16.27
C LEU A 153 -0.17 9.02 14.97
N ALA A 154 -0.79 8.27 14.04
CA ALA A 154 -1.31 8.83 12.79
C ALA A 154 -2.48 9.81 13.02
N GLU A 155 -3.20 9.64 14.13
CA GLU A 155 -4.28 10.52 14.58
C GLU A 155 -3.77 11.82 15.23
N THR A 156 -2.48 11.90 15.60
CA THR A 156 -1.87 13.06 16.28
C THR A 156 -0.86 13.80 15.39
N ARG A 157 -1.27 14.95 14.84
CA ARG A 157 -0.52 15.94 14.02
C ARG A 157 0.19 15.40 12.76
N ALA A 158 -0.18 16.00 11.63
CA ALA A 158 0.13 15.57 10.26
C ALA A 158 1.62 15.45 9.86
N GLY A 159 2.51 16.25 10.47
CA GLY A 159 3.83 16.56 9.89
C GLY A 159 4.96 15.54 10.09
N GLN A 160 4.82 14.53 10.95
CA GLN A 160 5.91 13.57 11.25
C GLN A 160 5.65 12.13 10.76
N ARG A 161 4.61 11.92 9.94
CA ARG A 161 4.09 10.60 9.57
C ARG A 161 5.04 9.75 8.71
N ARG A 162 5.82 10.36 7.80
CA ARG A 162 6.74 9.64 6.91
C ARG A 162 8.01 9.17 7.61
N ALA A 163 8.74 10.06 8.28
CA ALA A 163 10.00 9.75 8.94
C ALA A 163 9.87 8.68 10.05
N ARG A 164 8.70 8.61 10.69
CA ARG A 164 8.41 7.63 11.74
C ARG A 164 7.94 6.28 11.21
N PHE A 165 7.34 6.23 10.01
CA PHE A 165 6.86 4.98 9.44
C PHE A 165 8.03 4.15 8.89
N ASP A 166 8.90 4.74 8.06
CA ASP A 166 10.07 4.04 7.47
C ASP A 166 11.09 3.58 8.52
N SER A 167 11.40 4.44 9.51
CA SER A 167 12.38 4.10 10.56
C SER A 167 11.91 2.99 11.51
N ARG A 168 10.59 2.71 11.57
CA ARG A 168 10.01 1.75 12.52
C ARG A 168 9.67 0.39 11.92
N ILE A 169 9.52 0.28 10.60
CA ILE A 169 9.21 -0.98 9.91
C ILE A 169 10.45 -1.81 9.58
N ASP A 170 11.63 -1.21 9.57
CA ASP A 170 12.90 -1.82 9.10
C ASP A 170 12.79 -2.41 7.69
N TYR A 171 11.96 -1.78 6.86
CA TYR A 171 11.61 -2.31 5.54
C TYR A 171 12.75 -2.17 4.54
N GLU A 172 13.59 -1.14 4.68
CA GLU A 172 14.80 -0.99 3.86
C GLU A 172 15.74 -2.19 4.06
N SER A 173 16.12 -2.51 5.31
CA SER A 173 16.94 -3.68 5.62
C SER A 173 16.34 -4.96 5.07
N TRP A 174 15.03 -5.15 5.26
CA TRP A 174 14.29 -6.27 4.68
C TRP A 174 14.36 -6.34 3.14
N LEU A 175 14.27 -5.20 2.45
CA LEU A 175 14.42 -5.15 1.00
C LEU A 175 15.84 -5.55 0.59
N TYR A 176 16.87 -5.14 1.34
CA TYR A 176 18.26 -5.53 1.08
C TYR A 176 18.50 -7.03 1.31
N GLU A 177 17.93 -7.59 2.38
CA GLU A 177 18.05 -9.02 2.70
C GLU A 177 17.31 -9.93 1.71
N THR A 178 16.15 -9.48 1.20
CA THR A 178 15.29 -10.32 0.34
C THR A 178 15.47 -10.10 -1.15
N SER A 179 16.26 -9.11 -1.55
CA SER A 179 16.51 -8.84 -2.96
C SER A 179 17.70 -9.65 -3.49
N PRO A 180 17.68 -10.04 -4.78
CA PRO A 180 18.74 -10.86 -5.37
C PRO A 180 20.08 -10.14 -5.50
N SER A 181 20.10 -8.82 -5.36
CA SER A 181 21.33 -8.00 -5.37
C SER A 181 21.09 -6.65 -4.70
N PRO A 182 22.15 -5.95 -4.25
CA PRO A 182 22.05 -4.59 -3.72
C PRO A 182 21.36 -3.63 -4.71
N LYS A 183 21.71 -3.72 -6.00
CA LYS A 183 21.09 -2.89 -7.05
C LYS A 183 19.59 -3.16 -7.20
N ALA A 184 19.15 -4.41 -7.03
CA ALA A 184 17.72 -4.74 -7.04
C ALA A 184 17.00 -4.18 -5.80
N ALA A 185 17.64 -4.24 -4.62
CA ALA A 185 17.13 -3.63 -3.39
C ALA A 185 16.96 -2.11 -3.55
N GLU A 186 18.00 -1.42 -4.04
CA GLU A 186 17.96 0.01 -4.35
C GLU A 186 16.82 0.37 -5.29
N MET A 187 16.57 -0.43 -6.34
CA MET A 187 15.46 -0.21 -7.26
C MET A 187 14.09 -0.39 -6.61
N ARG A 188 13.94 -1.37 -5.70
CA ARG A 188 12.70 -1.51 -4.91
C ARG A 188 12.53 -0.34 -3.96
N MET A 189 13.59 0.08 -3.28
CA MET A 189 13.57 1.24 -2.38
C MET A 189 13.26 2.55 -3.12
N LYS A 190 13.74 2.70 -4.36
CA LYS A 190 13.31 3.81 -5.24
C LYS A 190 11.81 3.81 -5.50
N ASN A 191 11.19 2.64 -5.70
CA ASN A 191 9.74 2.56 -5.88
C ASN A 191 9.00 2.94 -4.58
N VAL A 192 9.49 2.47 -3.42
CA VAL A 192 8.97 2.86 -2.10
C VAL A 192 9.00 4.38 -1.91
N ASN A 193 10.18 4.99 -2.13
CA ASN A 193 10.36 6.43 -2.02
C ASN A 193 9.43 7.21 -2.97
N GLN A 194 9.25 6.72 -4.20
CA GLN A 194 8.35 7.31 -5.17
C GLN A 194 6.90 7.33 -4.68
N LEU A 195 6.42 6.21 -4.10
CA LEU A 195 5.07 6.13 -3.55
C LEU A 195 4.88 7.15 -2.43
N PHE A 196 5.84 7.27 -1.51
CA PHE A 196 5.76 8.26 -0.44
C PHE A 196 5.73 9.69 -0.97
N THR A 197 6.55 10.03 -1.95
CA THR A 197 6.53 11.34 -2.60
C THR A 197 5.14 11.63 -3.18
N TRP A 198 4.55 10.69 -3.92
CA TRP A 198 3.19 10.85 -4.45
C TRP A 198 2.13 11.01 -3.36
N MET A 199 2.23 10.28 -2.25
CA MET A 199 1.30 10.41 -1.13
C MET A 199 1.43 11.77 -0.44
N THR A 200 2.65 12.29 -0.25
CA THR A 200 2.88 13.62 0.31
C THR A 200 2.29 14.70 -0.59
N GLU A 201 2.56 14.65 -1.90
CA GLU A 201 1.99 15.60 -2.87
C GLU A 201 0.45 15.59 -2.88
N MET A 202 -0.17 14.41 -2.78
CA MET A 202 -1.63 14.29 -2.71
C MET A 202 -2.21 14.92 -1.44
N LEU A 203 -1.51 14.81 -0.30
CA LEU A 203 -1.93 15.41 0.97
C LEU A 203 -1.79 16.94 0.92
N GLU A 204 -0.65 17.47 0.45
CA GLU A 204 -0.41 18.91 0.34
C GLU A 204 -1.34 19.57 -0.69
N GLY A 205 -1.62 18.90 -1.81
CA GLY A 205 -2.57 19.38 -2.82
C GLY A 205 -4.03 19.38 -2.33
N SER A 206 -4.35 18.62 -1.28
CA SER A 206 -5.69 18.62 -0.65
C SER A 206 -5.87 19.70 0.41
N GLU A 207 -4.78 20.22 1.00
CA GLU A 207 -4.85 21.33 1.98
C GLU A 207 -5.02 22.71 1.29
N ASN A 208 -4.75 22.80 -0.01
CA ASN A 208 -4.87 24.02 -0.82
C ASN A 208 -6.13 24.06 -1.71
N ARG A 209 -7.14 23.22 -1.45
CA ARG A 209 -8.44 23.21 -2.15
C ARG A 209 -9.61 23.44 -1.22
#